data_AF-A0A962GAS6-F1
#
_entry.id   AF-A0A962GAS6-F1
#
_cell.length_a   1.000
_cell.length_b   1.000
_cell.length_c   1.000
_cell.angle_alpha   90.00
_cell.angle_beta   90.00
_cell.angle_gamma   90.00
#
_symmetry.space_group_name_H-M   'P 1'
#
loop_
_entity.id
_entity.type
_entity.pdbx_description
1 polymer ?
#
loop_
_entity_poly.entity_id
_entity_poly.type
_entity_poly.pdbx_seq_one_letter_code
_entity_poly.pdbx_strand_id
1 'polypeptide(L)'
;MTRSSILRFPLALAIALALTPIHAMQAPLAQDSGRSAFNASAGFETAEGRFAADGRAVVLYQPGFRASPGGSAESMARDFLDAQAARLGIEHSPARLQTAFRRDDGAFSVVRFTQMLDEVPVYGSDIAVSVRKDGEIIFVSSEARPQIEAIATTPARSVDEVRGDVERALGLSAARDETAPRLMVYADSAPTRLVWVYVLRDESRSGAWEVVADAATGEVIDSHDTSLYVNGTATVFDPDPLTTSGATYGQTGYTDSNDADSPQLTAQLQSVTLNDITSAAGVFRLEGPWARCDDWDTPIGGVNDCPTPATSNFSTTRNDQKFEGPHVYHLIDKQMRYLNLTLGVTVVPNSVAGGVRFDPHGFNGDDNSSFTPSSDRLTFGEGGVDDAEDADVVLHELGHGLHDWVTNGGLSQTQGLSEGVGDYFASSYNRSTGHWTPSDPQWFWMFHWDGHGTDTWAGRVTNWNLNHSYPGNLGSGIHAQGQYWSSCNLVAWVAIGRDAMDKAMLRGLAMTSASSNQKDAAQAVITAAATMGYSPAQINALGSAYNTSCTYNVTVPSTDLIFAHGFDN
;
A
#
# COMPACT_ATOMS: atom_id res chain seq x y z
N MET A 1 26.21 -72.97 -22.57
CA MET A 1 25.86 -72.59 -23.95
C MET A 1 24.39 -72.22 -23.90
N THR A 2 23.89 -71.02 -24.16
CA THR A 2 24.34 -69.87 -24.97
C THR A 2 23.63 -68.62 -24.44
N ARG A 3 24.29 -67.46 -24.56
CA ARG A 3 23.82 -66.11 -24.20
C ARG A 3 22.81 -65.55 -25.20
N SER A 4 21.94 -64.65 -24.72
CA SER A 4 21.43 -63.39 -25.32
C SER A 4 20.02 -63.11 -24.78
N SER A 5 19.55 -61.89 -24.51
CA SER A 5 20.09 -60.55 -24.71
C SER A 5 19.21 -59.55 -23.95
N ILE A 6 19.85 -58.45 -23.56
CA ILE A 6 19.38 -57.23 -22.90
C ILE A 6 18.26 -56.53 -23.68
N LEU A 7 17.29 -55.94 -22.98
CA LEU A 7 16.77 -54.59 -23.27
C LEU A 7 16.06 -54.01 -22.05
N ARG A 8 16.79 -53.17 -21.31
CA ARG A 8 16.25 -52.22 -20.32
C ARG A 8 15.77 -50.99 -21.10
N PHE A 9 14.51 -50.63 -20.96
CA PHE A 9 14.00 -49.32 -21.37
C PHE A 9 14.46 -48.27 -20.35
N PRO A 10 15.16 -47.20 -20.77
CA PRO A 10 15.32 -46.02 -19.94
C PRO A 10 14.08 -45.15 -20.16
N LEU A 11 13.28 -44.93 -19.13
CA LEU A 11 12.31 -43.83 -19.13
C LEU A 11 13.13 -42.55 -18.89
N ALA A 12 13.40 -41.83 -19.96
CA ALA A 12 14.04 -40.53 -19.94
C ALA A 12 13.15 -39.55 -19.18
N LEU A 13 13.56 -39.19 -17.96
CA LEU A 13 13.03 -38.03 -17.27
C LEU A 13 13.57 -36.80 -18.01
N ALA A 14 12.76 -36.22 -18.87
CA ALA A 14 13.04 -34.94 -19.51
C ALA A 14 12.96 -33.85 -18.43
N ILE A 15 14.10 -33.55 -17.81
CA ILE A 15 14.28 -32.33 -17.02
C ILE A 15 14.34 -31.19 -18.03
N ALA A 16 13.19 -30.56 -18.28
CA ALA A 16 13.15 -29.26 -18.92
C ALA A 16 13.70 -28.23 -17.93
N LEU A 17 15.01 -28.00 -17.97
CA LEU A 17 15.62 -26.78 -17.43
C LEU A 17 15.11 -25.61 -18.28
N ALA A 18 13.94 -25.09 -17.95
CA ALA A 18 13.57 -23.74 -18.32
C ALA A 18 14.40 -22.80 -17.46
N LEU A 19 15.56 -22.39 -17.98
CA LEU A 19 16.27 -21.20 -17.53
C LEU A 19 15.38 -20.00 -17.86
N THR A 20 14.45 -19.69 -16.96
CA THR A 20 13.80 -18.39 -16.97
C THR A 20 14.83 -17.36 -16.50
N PRO A 21 14.96 -16.22 -17.19
CA PRO A 21 15.80 -15.15 -16.69
C PRO A 21 15.22 -14.71 -15.36
N ILE A 22 16.04 -14.82 -14.32
CA ILE A 22 15.83 -14.19 -13.02
C ILE A 22 15.68 -12.69 -13.32
N HIS A 23 14.44 -12.23 -13.43
CA HIS A 23 14.17 -10.81 -13.35
C HIS A 23 14.44 -10.46 -11.89
N ALA A 24 15.52 -9.70 -11.66
CA ALA A 24 15.74 -9.07 -10.38
C ALA A 24 14.50 -8.22 -10.08
N MET A 25 13.69 -8.67 -9.13
CA MET A 25 12.50 -7.94 -8.69
C MET A 25 12.98 -6.71 -7.91
N GLN A 26 12.75 -5.55 -8.51
CA GLN A 26 13.03 -4.26 -7.91
C GLN A 26 11.95 -3.94 -6.87
N ALA A 27 12.40 -3.25 -5.82
CA ALA A 27 11.61 -2.69 -4.73
C ALA A 27 10.33 -1.98 -5.21
N PRO A 28 9.35 -1.74 -4.30
CA PRO A 28 8.26 -0.78 -4.57
C PRO A 28 8.85 0.50 -5.17
N LEU A 29 8.14 1.13 -6.11
CA LEU A 29 8.51 2.40 -6.76
C LEU A 29 9.24 3.31 -5.77
N ALA A 30 10.57 3.30 -5.83
CA ALA A 30 11.42 3.93 -4.82
C ALA A 30 11.53 5.45 -5.04
N GLN A 31 10.62 6.03 -5.81
CA GLN A 31 10.57 7.45 -6.15
C GLN A 31 9.11 7.85 -6.34
N ASP A 32 8.30 7.81 -5.28
CA ASP A 32 7.25 8.82 -5.16
C ASP A 32 7.93 10.07 -4.64
N SER A 33 8.33 10.96 -5.55
CA SER A 33 9.04 12.18 -5.18
C SER A 33 8.11 13.23 -4.57
N GLY A 34 6.78 13.00 -4.58
CA GLY A 34 5.76 13.96 -4.14
C GLY A 34 5.95 15.31 -4.83
N ARG A 35 5.24 15.56 -5.94
CA ARG A 35 5.52 16.74 -6.78
C ARG A 35 5.40 18.05 -6.00
N SER A 36 6.54 18.61 -5.61
CA SER A 36 6.66 19.98 -5.14
C SER A 36 6.78 20.89 -6.36
N ALA A 37 6.19 22.09 -6.32
CA ALA A 37 6.46 23.08 -7.38
C ALA A 37 7.97 23.37 -7.42
N PHE A 38 8.53 23.65 -8.60
CA PHE A 38 9.99 23.85 -8.74
C PHE A 38 10.50 24.95 -7.82
N ASN A 39 9.71 26.02 -7.67
CA ASN A 39 10.00 27.11 -6.76
C ASN A 39 9.37 26.96 -5.36
N ALA A 40 8.91 25.75 -4.96
CA ALA A 40 8.30 25.51 -3.65
C ALA A 40 9.31 25.34 -2.50
N SER A 41 10.58 25.05 -2.80
CA SER A 41 11.62 24.78 -1.80
C SER A 41 12.64 25.92 -1.68
N ALA A 42 13.13 26.15 -0.45
CA ALA A 42 14.15 27.11 -0.04
C ALA A 42 14.08 28.50 -0.71
N GLY A 43 13.30 29.41 -0.12
CA GLY A 43 13.19 30.81 -0.52
C GLY A 43 13.00 31.75 0.66
N PHE A 44 12.63 33.00 0.38
CA PHE A 44 12.23 33.98 1.40
C PHE A 44 10.98 34.74 0.97
N GLU A 45 10.22 35.23 1.96
CA GLU A 45 8.99 35.97 1.75
C GLU A 45 9.14 37.41 2.26
N THR A 46 8.53 38.34 1.54
CA THR A 46 8.48 39.76 1.89
C THR A 46 7.06 40.29 1.65
N ALA A 47 6.81 41.54 2.06
CA ALA A 47 5.54 42.22 1.74
C ALA A 47 5.28 42.35 0.22
N GLU A 48 6.32 42.29 -0.61
CA GLU A 48 6.19 42.38 -2.07
C GLU A 48 5.79 41.05 -2.72
N GLY A 49 6.15 39.92 -2.09
CA GLY A 49 5.98 38.61 -2.68
C GLY A 49 6.92 37.54 -2.13
N ARG A 50 6.93 36.39 -2.81
CA ARG A 50 7.79 35.23 -2.51
C ARG A 50 8.89 35.10 -3.55
N PHE A 51 10.10 34.81 -3.07
CA PHE A 51 11.31 34.74 -3.87
C PHE A 51 12.02 33.40 -3.66
N ALA A 52 12.65 32.88 -4.72
CA ALA A 52 13.53 31.72 -4.65
C ALA A 52 14.85 32.10 -3.95
N ALA A 53 15.65 31.11 -3.54
CA ALA A 53 16.95 31.34 -2.86
C ALA A 53 17.91 32.23 -3.66
N ASP A 54 17.84 32.20 -5.00
CA ASP A 54 18.65 33.03 -5.90
C ASP A 54 18.11 34.47 -6.09
N GLY A 55 17.03 34.82 -5.39
CA GLY A 55 16.41 36.15 -5.41
C GLY A 55 15.42 36.37 -6.55
N ARG A 56 15.15 35.38 -7.41
CA ARG A 56 14.12 35.49 -8.45
C ARG A 56 12.72 35.53 -7.84
N ALA A 57 11.85 36.32 -8.43
CA ALA A 57 10.45 36.41 -8.03
C ALA A 57 9.67 35.16 -8.48
N VAL A 58 9.07 34.48 -7.50
CA VAL A 58 8.18 33.33 -7.70
C VAL A 58 6.73 33.79 -7.67
N VAL A 59 6.40 34.68 -6.74
CA VAL A 59 5.08 35.32 -6.66
C VAL A 59 5.29 36.80 -6.37
N LEU A 60 4.57 37.68 -7.08
CA LEU A 60 4.52 39.12 -6.80
C LEU A 60 3.08 39.50 -6.47
N TYR A 61 2.85 39.99 -5.24
CA TYR A 61 1.52 40.33 -4.75
C TYR A 61 1.02 41.65 -5.32
N GLN A 62 1.91 42.63 -5.50
CA GLN A 62 1.62 43.92 -6.12
C GLN A 62 2.86 44.39 -6.89
N PRO A 63 3.01 43.99 -8.16
CA PRO A 63 4.23 44.27 -8.93
C PRO A 63 4.51 45.75 -9.18
N GLY A 64 3.56 46.65 -8.91
CA GLY A 64 3.71 48.09 -9.13
C GLY A 64 3.88 48.47 -10.61
N PHE A 65 3.42 47.62 -11.53
CA PHE A 65 3.57 47.81 -12.98
C PHE A 65 2.24 48.15 -13.64
N ARG A 66 2.26 49.09 -14.57
CA ARG A 66 1.11 49.44 -15.40
C ARG A 66 1.54 49.45 -16.86
N ALA A 67 1.02 48.50 -17.61
CA ALA A 67 1.23 48.38 -19.05
C ALA A 67 0.51 49.50 -19.81
N SER A 68 0.85 49.67 -21.09
CA SER A 68 0.22 50.69 -21.92
C SER A 68 -1.29 50.44 -22.06
N PRO A 69 -2.15 51.42 -21.73
CA PRO A 69 -3.59 51.25 -21.83
C PRO A 69 -4.04 51.12 -23.29
N GLY A 70 -5.06 50.28 -23.55
CA GLY A 70 -5.65 50.09 -24.88
C GLY A 70 -5.17 48.84 -25.65
N GLY A 71 -4.18 48.11 -25.13
CA GLY A 71 -3.79 46.79 -25.63
C GLY A 71 -4.72 45.65 -25.17
N SER A 72 -4.48 44.43 -25.69
CA SER A 72 -5.13 43.23 -25.17
C SER A 72 -4.53 42.85 -23.81
N ALA A 73 -5.24 42.08 -22.98
CA ALA A 73 -4.69 41.56 -21.73
C ALA A 73 -3.36 40.81 -21.96
N GLU A 74 -3.25 40.09 -23.07
CA GLU A 74 -2.03 39.40 -23.45
C GLU A 74 -0.89 40.36 -23.77
N SER A 75 -1.12 41.42 -24.55
CA SER A 75 -0.06 42.39 -24.85
C SER A 75 0.41 43.11 -23.59
N MET A 76 -0.52 43.47 -22.70
CA MET A 76 -0.18 44.09 -21.41
C MET A 76 0.62 43.15 -20.50
N ALA A 77 0.28 41.86 -20.48
CA ALA A 77 1.03 40.86 -19.73
C ALA A 77 2.44 40.65 -20.33
N ARG A 78 2.59 40.70 -21.65
CA ARG A 78 3.89 40.63 -22.33
C ARG A 78 4.77 41.85 -22.01
N ASP A 79 4.20 43.06 -22.02
CA ASP A 79 4.92 44.28 -21.61
C ASP A 79 5.54 44.13 -20.21
N PHE A 80 4.79 43.54 -19.28
CA PHE A 80 5.27 43.26 -17.93
C PHE A 80 6.41 42.23 -17.92
N LEU A 81 6.23 41.11 -18.63
CA LEU A 81 7.21 40.02 -18.67
C LEU A 81 8.53 40.50 -19.28
N ASP A 82 8.49 41.31 -20.33
CA ASP A 82 9.68 41.90 -20.95
C ASP A 82 10.38 42.86 -19.98
N ALA A 83 9.61 43.72 -19.29
CA ALA A 83 10.15 44.68 -18.33
C ALA A 83 10.69 44.04 -17.05
N GLN A 84 10.24 42.83 -16.70
CA GLN A 84 10.63 42.11 -15.48
C GLN A 84 11.36 40.80 -15.75
N ALA A 85 11.89 40.63 -16.97
CA ALA A 85 12.52 39.39 -17.41
C ALA A 85 13.66 38.95 -16.47
N ALA A 86 14.51 39.89 -16.06
CA ALA A 86 15.62 39.65 -15.13
C ALA A 86 15.11 39.09 -13.79
N ARG A 87 14.07 39.74 -13.29
CA ARG A 87 13.48 39.50 -11.97
C ARG A 87 12.78 38.15 -11.90
N LEU A 88 12.24 37.67 -13.01
CA LEU A 88 11.60 36.37 -13.14
C LEU A 88 12.59 35.27 -13.55
N GLY A 89 13.85 35.63 -13.86
CA GLY A 89 14.88 34.70 -14.34
C GLY A 89 14.64 34.18 -15.75
N ILE A 90 14.02 34.98 -16.62
CA ILE A 90 13.78 34.65 -18.02
C ILE A 90 14.60 35.52 -18.99
N GLU A 91 15.33 36.51 -18.46
CA GLU A 91 16.32 37.29 -19.22
C GLU A 91 17.45 36.34 -19.64
N HIS A 92 17.61 36.10 -20.94
CA HIS A 92 18.57 35.16 -21.56
C HIS A 92 18.15 33.68 -21.66
N SER A 93 16.90 33.34 -21.36
CA SER A 93 16.39 31.99 -21.65
C SER A 93 16.39 31.73 -23.18
N PRO A 94 16.94 30.59 -23.67
CA PRO A 94 16.76 30.19 -25.07
C PRO A 94 15.32 29.79 -25.38
N ALA A 95 14.53 29.45 -24.36
CA ALA A 95 13.11 29.17 -24.49
C ALA A 95 12.29 30.47 -24.54
N ARG A 96 11.38 30.58 -25.51
CA ARG A 96 10.47 31.72 -25.71
C ARG A 96 9.16 31.53 -24.94
N LEU A 97 8.47 32.62 -24.59
CA LEU A 97 7.16 32.55 -23.94
C LEU A 97 6.01 32.48 -24.95
N GLN A 98 5.26 31.38 -24.92
CA GLN A 98 4.02 31.22 -25.65
C GLN A 98 2.81 31.35 -24.72
N THR A 99 1.77 32.03 -25.19
CA THR A 99 0.51 32.14 -24.45
C THR A 99 -0.21 30.79 -24.49
N ALA A 100 -0.38 30.16 -23.34
CA ALA A 100 -1.04 28.87 -23.20
C ALA A 100 -2.55 29.02 -23.00
N PHE A 101 -2.96 30.03 -22.22
CA PHE A 101 -4.36 30.22 -21.86
C PHE A 101 -4.64 31.66 -21.45
N ARG A 102 -5.85 32.14 -21.73
CA ARG A 102 -6.36 33.42 -21.23
C ARG A 102 -7.76 33.24 -20.67
N ARG A 103 -7.99 33.83 -19.49
CA ARG A 103 -9.29 33.93 -18.85
C ARG A 103 -9.64 35.39 -18.57
N ASP A 104 -10.85 35.79 -18.93
CA ASP A 104 -11.38 37.14 -18.67
C ASP A 104 -12.44 37.07 -17.55
N ASP A 105 -12.17 37.68 -16.40
CA ASP A 105 -13.04 37.64 -15.20
C ASP A 105 -13.76 38.99 -14.96
N GLY A 106 -13.97 39.77 -16.02
CA GLY A 106 -14.70 41.04 -15.99
C GLY A 106 -13.93 42.23 -15.39
N ALA A 107 -13.42 42.10 -14.16
CA ALA A 107 -12.63 43.12 -13.46
C ALA A 107 -11.13 43.08 -13.81
N PHE A 108 -10.62 41.89 -14.10
CA PHE A 108 -9.26 41.62 -14.56
C PHE A 108 -9.26 40.41 -15.49
N SER A 109 -8.14 40.18 -16.15
CA SER A 109 -7.87 38.99 -16.95
C SER A 109 -6.64 38.27 -16.39
N VAL A 110 -6.57 36.96 -16.53
CA VAL A 110 -5.38 36.15 -16.23
C VAL A 110 -4.84 35.59 -17.54
N VAL A 111 -3.58 35.87 -17.83
CA VAL A 111 -2.88 35.35 -19.01
C VAL A 111 -1.80 34.39 -18.52
N ARG A 112 -1.81 33.16 -19.05
CA ARG A 112 -0.84 32.12 -18.73
C ARG A 112 0.12 31.91 -19.89
N PHE A 113 1.40 31.80 -19.57
CA PHE A 113 2.48 31.56 -20.50
C PHE A 113 3.24 30.29 -20.13
N THR A 114 3.80 29.64 -21.13
CA THR A 114 4.68 28.47 -21.00
C THR A 114 5.98 28.78 -21.74
N GLN A 115 7.12 28.36 -21.19
CA GLN A 115 8.40 28.44 -21.90
C GLN A 115 8.46 27.34 -22.97
N MET A 116 8.87 27.70 -24.19
CA MET A 116 8.96 26.82 -25.35
C MET A 116 10.38 26.85 -25.91
N LEU A 117 11.05 25.70 -25.98
CA LEU A 117 12.33 25.56 -26.68
C LEU A 117 12.05 24.85 -28.02
N ASP A 118 12.31 25.52 -29.14
CA ASP A 118 12.08 24.98 -30.49
C ASP A 118 10.70 24.29 -30.67
N GLU A 119 9.62 24.99 -30.27
CA GLU A 119 8.22 24.51 -30.27
C GLU A 119 7.89 23.38 -29.27
N VAL A 120 8.84 22.93 -28.47
CA VAL A 120 8.60 21.93 -27.41
C VAL A 120 8.42 22.65 -26.05
N PRO A 121 7.32 22.37 -25.33
CA PRO A 121 7.06 23.01 -24.04
C PRO A 121 8.04 22.54 -22.96
N VAL A 122 8.48 23.47 -22.12
CA VAL A 122 9.30 23.19 -20.94
C VAL A 122 8.38 22.75 -19.80
N TYR A 123 8.66 21.57 -19.26
CA TYR A 123 7.88 20.93 -18.21
C TYR A 123 7.75 21.84 -16.98
N GLY A 124 6.51 22.06 -16.53
CA GLY A 124 6.19 22.82 -15.32
C GLY A 124 6.53 24.31 -15.34
N SER A 125 6.75 24.92 -16.52
CA SER A 125 7.23 26.31 -16.69
C SER A 125 6.14 27.40 -16.68
N ASP A 126 5.01 27.17 -16.01
CA ASP A 126 3.85 28.05 -16.05
C ASP A 126 4.11 29.43 -15.42
N ILE A 127 3.76 30.50 -16.15
CA ILE A 127 3.75 31.88 -15.65
C ILE A 127 2.35 32.45 -15.81
N ALA A 128 1.73 32.91 -14.73
CA ALA A 128 0.41 33.55 -14.73
C ALA A 128 0.53 35.02 -14.37
N VAL A 129 -0.05 35.89 -15.21
CA VAL A 129 -0.09 37.34 -15.02
C VAL A 129 -1.54 37.81 -14.95
N SER A 130 -1.91 38.45 -13.85
CA SER A 130 -3.24 39.05 -13.65
C SER A 130 -3.22 40.54 -13.96
N VAL A 131 -4.04 40.97 -14.91
CA VAL A 131 -4.05 42.32 -15.48
C VAL A 131 -5.44 42.95 -15.44
N ARG A 132 -5.55 44.18 -14.96
CA ARG A 132 -6.78 44.98 -15.03
C ARG A 132 -6.94 45.62 -16.40
N LYS A 133 -8.18 45.99 -16.74
CA LYS A 133 -8.53 46.68 -17.99
C LYS A 133 -7.79 48.02 -18.19
N ASP A 134 -7.36 48.66 -17.10
CA ASP A 134 -6.61 49.91 -17.11
C ASP A 134 -5.08 49.71 -17.24
N GLY A 135 -4.65 48.48 -17.53
CA GLY A 135 -3.25 48.10 -17.73
C GLY A 135 -2.50 47.75 -16.46
N GLU A 136 -3.09 47.86 -15.28
CA GLU A 136 -2.39 47.56 -14.03
C GLU A 136 -2.21 46.05 -13.83
N ILE A 137 -0.97 45.63 -13.58
CA ILE A 137 -0.66 44.25 -13.20
C ILE A 137 -0.81 44.12 -11.70
N ILE A 138 -1.73 43.27 -11.29
CA ILE A 138 -2.17 43.17 -9.89
C ILE A 138 -1.64 41.94 -9.18
N PHE A 139 -1.18 40.92 -9.90
CA PHE A 139 -0.64 39.69 -9.31
C PHE A 139 0.13 38.90 -10.36
N VAL A 140 1.24 38.27 -9.97
CA VAL A 140 2.03 37.40 -10.84
C VAL A 140 2.46 36.16 -10.06
N SER A 141 2.34 34.98 -10.68
CA SER A 141 2.89 33.72 -10.19
C SER A 141 3.75 33.11 -11.29
N SER A 142 4.96 32.67 -10.97
CA SER A 142 5.96 32.22 -11.93
C SER A 142 6.63 30.93 -11.46
N GLU A 143 6.53 29.90 -12.27
CA GLU A 143 7.34 28.68 -12.21
C GLU A 143 8.39 28.67 -13.32
N ALA A 144 8.84 29.84 -13.78
CA ALA A 144 9.84 29.95 -14.84
C ALA A 144 11.13 29.18 -14.47
N ARG A 145 11.64 28.42 -15.45
CA ARG A 145 12.92 27.71 -15.39
C ARG A 145 14.03 28.64 -15.87
N PRO A 146 14.99 29.01 -15.00
CA PRO A 146 16.00 30.00 -15.34
C PRO A 146 17.19 29.42 -16.11
N GLN A 147 17.45 28.13 -15.96
CA GLN A 147 18.60 27.43 -16.51
C GLN A 147 18.11 26.36 -17.48
N ILE A 148 17.79 26.80 -18.71
CA ILE A 148 17.45 25.89 -19.80
C ILE A 148 18.63 25.89 -20.77
N GLU A 149 19.24 24.72 -20.97
CA GLU A 149 20.27 24.54 -21.99
C GLU A 149 19.62 24.36 -23.37
N ALA A 150 20.27 24.87 -24.41
CA ALA A 150 19.84 24.60 -25.78
C ALA A 150 20.17 23.15 -26.16
N ILE A 151 19.14 22.34 -26.40
CA ILE A 151 19.24 20.92 -26.75
C ILE A 151 18.49 20.64 -28.06
N ALA A 152 18.76 19.49 -28.67
CA ALA A 152 17.94 19.01 -29.78
C ALA A 152 16.55 18.59 -29.26
N THR A 153 15.49 19.03 -29.93
CA THR A 153 14.09 18.78 -29.54
C THR A 153 13.39 17.72 -30.40
N THR A 154 14.15 17.06 -31.27
CA THR A 154 13.67 15.90 -32.04
C THR A 154 13.99 14.62 -31.25
N PRO A 155 12.99 13.80 -30.89
CA PRO A 155 13.25 12.57 -30.15
C PRO A 155 13.97 11.55 -31.05
N ALA A 156 14.99 10.90 -30.49
CA ALA A 156 15.77 9.88 -31.21
C ALA A 156 15.03 8.54 -31.32
N ARG A 157 14.02 8.33 -30.48
CA ARG A 157 13.21 7.11 -30.37
C ARG A 157 11.73 7.45 -30.39
N SER A 158 10.90 6.51 -30.81
CA SER A 158 9.45 6.71 -30.81
C SER A 158 8.88 6.73 -29.40
N VAL A 159 7.71 7.37 -29.24
CA VAL A 159 7.00 7.41 -27.96
C VAL A 159 6.68 6.01 -27.43
N ASP A 160 6.36 5.05 -28.30
CA ASP A 160 6.01 3.67 -27.94
C ASP A 160 7.25 2.86 -27.53
N GLU A 161 8.40 3.10 -28.18
CA GLU A 161 9.66 2.46 -27.79
C GLU A 161 10.10 2.87 -26.39
N VAL A 162 9.99 4.17 -26.08
CA VAL A 162 10.28 4.70 -24.74
C VAL A 162 9.22 4.23 -23.74
N ARG A 163 7.94 4.19 -24.14
CA ARG A 163 6.84 3.67 -23.32
C ARG A 163 7.11 2.24 -22.85
N GLY A 164 7.57 1.37 -23.73
CA GLY A 164 7.91 -0.01 -23.38
C GLY A 164 9.08 -0.12 -22.39
N ASP A 165 10.05 0.81 -22.41
CA ASP A 165 11.09 0.88 -21.38
C ASP A 165 10.52 1.32 -20.04
N VAL A 166 9.63 2.33 -20.04
CA VAL A 166 8.94 2.79 -18.83
C VAL A 166 8.13 1.65 -18.20
N GLU A 167 7.36 0.90 -18.99
CA GLU A 167 6.59 -0.25 -18.50
C GLU A 167 7.50 -1.32 -17.88
N ARG A 168 8.63 -1.64 -18.52
CA ARG A 168 9.60 -2.59 -17.95
C ARG A 168 10.26 -2.07 -16.68
N ALA A 169 10.70 -0.81 -16.70
CA ALA A 169 11.39 -0.19 -15.58
C ALA A 169 10.49 -0.06 -14.35
N LEU A 170 9.20 0.21 -14.57
CA LEU A 170 8.22 0.34 -13.50
C LEU A 170 7.48 -0.98 -13.21
N GLY A 171 7.70 -2.04 -13.99
CA GLY A 171 7.01 -3.33 -13.88
C GLY A 171 5.52 -3.27 -14.21
N LEU A 172 5.10 -2.34 -15.05
CA LEU A 172 3.70 -2.16 -15.45
C LEU A 172 3.32 -3.20 -16.50
N SER A 173 2.22 -3.92 -16.25
CA SER A 173 1.82 -5.07 -17.08
C SER A 173 0.51 -4.85 -17.83
N ALA A 174 -0.31 -3.91 -17.38
CA ALA A 174 -1.61 -3.56 -17.98
C ALA A 174 -1.80 -2.03 -17.97
N ALA A 175 -0.75 -1.28 -18.32
CA ALA A 175 -0.80 0.16 -18.29
C ALA A 175 -1.51 0.78 -19.51
N ARG A 176 -2.29 1.81 -19.23
CA ARG A 176 -3.01 2.63 -20.19
C ARG A 176 -2.66 4.10 -19.97
N ASP A 177 -2.60 4.82 -21.07
CA ASP A 177 -2.44 6.27 -21.06
C ASP A 177 -3.78 6.92 -20.69
N GLU A 178 -3.82 7.62 -19.55
CA GLU A 178 -4.96 8.45 -19.12
C GLU A 178 -5.05 9.73 -19.97
N THR A 179 -3.89 10.21 -20.43
CA THR A 179 -3.79 11.35 -21.35
C THR A 179 -2.75 11.06 -22.43
N ALA A 180 -2.88 11.71 -23.59
CA ALA A 180 -1.91 11.57 -24.65
C ALA A 180 -0.49 11.92 -24.17
N PRO A 181 0.53 11.07 -24.45
CA PRO A 181 1.91 11.36 -24.06
C PRO A 181 2.39 12.71 -24.63
N ARG A 182 3.16 13.44 -23.82
CA ARG A 182 3.64 14.78 -24.16
C ARG A 182 5.16 14.78 -24.30
N LEU A 183 5.67 15.28 -25.42
CA LEU A 183 7.09 15.60 -25.57
C LEU A 183 7.36 16.93 -24.87
N MET A 184 8.31 16.96 -23.95
CA MET A 184 8.64 18.14 -23.16
C MET A 184 10.14 18.30 -22.96
N VAL A 185 10.55 19.51 -22.58
CA VAL A 185 11.91 19.80 -22.12
C VAL A 185 11.92 19.80 -20.60
N TYR A 186 12.76 18.97 -20.00
CA TYR A 186 12.92 18.86 -18.55
C TYR A 186 14.19 19.58 -18.11
N ALA A 187 14.04 20.63 -17.31
CA ALA A 187 15.12 21.51 -16.87
C ALA A 187 15.27 21.57 -15.34
N ASP A 188 14.66 20.62 -14.63
CA ASP A 188 14.68 20.56 -13.16
C ASP A 188 15.93 19.83 -12.65
N SER A 189 16.66 19.17 -13.55
CA SER A 189 17.99 18.58 -13.32
C SER A 189 18.98 19.05 -14.40
N ALA A 190 20.26 19.11 -14.04
CA ALA A 190 21.34 19.32 -14.99
C ALA A 190 21.94 17.96 -15.41
N PRO A 191 22.15 17.70 -16.70
CA PRO A 191 21.87 18.58 -17.86
C PRO A 191 20.36 18.65 -18.21
N THR A 192 19.95 19.66 -18.99
CA THR A 192 18.58 19.74 -19.54
C THR A 192 18.32 18.57 -20.49
N ARG A 193 17.14 17.95 -20.44
CA ARG A 193 16.81 16.75 -21.22
C ARG A 193 15.52 16.92 -22.03
N LEU A 194 15.46 16.24 -23.18
CA LEU A 194 14.20 16.02 -23.90
C LEU A 194 13.54 14.77 -23.30
N VAL A 195 12.27 14.88 -22.92
CA VAL A 195 11.56 13.83 -22.19
C VAL A 195 10.19 13.55 -22.78
N TRP A 196 9.74 12.31 -22.65
CA TRP A 196 8.34 11.96 -22.74
C TRP A 196 7.71 12.00 -21.35
N VAL A 197 6.57 12.68 -21.25
CA VAL A 197 5.74 12.69 -20.04
C VAL A 197 4.48 11.88 -20.32
N TYR A 198 4.31 10.83 -19.54
CA TYR A 198 3.16 9.93 -19.58
C TYR A 198 2.28 10.17 -18.38
N VAL A 199 0.96 10.05 -18.52
CA VAL A 199 0.05 9.88 -17.37
C VAL A 199 -0.58 8.51 -17.50
N LEU A 200 -0.21 7.61 -16.60
CA LEU A 200 -0.42 6.18 -16.73
C LEU A 200 -1.29 5.68 -15.61
N ARG A 201 -2.30 4.89 -15.94
CA ARG A 201 -2.95 3.99 -14.99
C ARG A 201 -2.63 2.57 -15.38
N ASP A 202 -2.25 1.75 -14.41
CA ASP A 202 -2.12 0.31 -14.63
C ASP A 202 -3.32 -0.40 -14.02
N GLU A 203 -4.09 -1.12 -14.82
CA GLU A 203 -5.26 -1.86 -14.33
C GLU A 203 -4.85 -2.90 -13.26
N SER A 204 -3.60 -3.36 -13.35
CA SER A 204 -2.97 -4.26 -12.40
C SER A 204 -2.30 -3.54 -11.22
N ARG A 205 -2.51 -2.25 -10.96
CA ARG A 205 -1.97 -1.50 -9.79
C ARG A 205 -2.92 -0.38 -9.34
N SER A 206 -2.90 0.02 -8.07
CA SER A 206 -3.69 1.18 -7.64
C SER A 206 -2.99 2.48 -8.01
N GLY A 207 -3.76 3.47 -8.43
CA GLY A 207 -3.28 4.83 -8.68
C GLY A 207 -3.04 5.17 -10.15
N ALA A 208 -2.63 6.42 -10.39
CA ALA A 208 -2.26 6.92 -11.71
C ALA A 208 -0.97 7.73 -11.58
N TRP A 209 0.04 7.46 -12.38
CA TRP A 209 1.35 8.11 -12.28
C TRP A 209 1.58 9.07 -13.43
N GLU A 210 2.03 10.28 -13.15
CA GLU A 210 2.74 11.05 -14.16
C GLU A 210 4.21 10.62 -14.14
N VAL A 211 4.70 10.08 -15.25
CA VAL A 211 6.05 9.55 -15.40
C VAL A 211 6.81 10.37 -16.43
N VAL A 212 8.00 10.83 -16.05
CA VAL A 212 8.91 11.58 -16.90
C VAL A 212 10.06 10.66 -17.30
N ALA A 213 10.20 10.37 -18.59
CA ALA A 213 11.23 9.49 -19.11
C ALA A 213 12.09 10.20 -20.17
N ASP A 214 13.40 9.95 -20.14
CA ASP A 214 14.35 10.46 -21.13
C ASP A 214 13.99 9.98 -22.54
N ALA A 215 13.76 10.90 -23.47
CA ALA A 215 13.27 10.59 -24.82
C ALA A 215 14.31 9.88 -25.70
N ALA A 216 15.59 9.85 -25.30
CA ALA A 216 16.65 9.17 -26.03
C ALA A 216 16.99 7.81 -25.43
N THR A 217 16.96 7.67 -24.10
CA THR A 217 17.43 6.45 -23.41
C THR A 217 16.30 5.60 -22.84
N GLY A 218 15.13 6.17 -22.58
CA GLY A 218 14.04 5.49 -21.87
C GLY A 218 14.24 5.39 -20.36
N GLU A 219 15.29 6.02 -19.82
CA GLU A 219 15.50 6.16 -18.37
C GLU A 219 14.32 6.91 -17.73
N VAL A 220 13.70 6.34 -16.70
CA VAL A 220 12.72 7.04 -15.87
C VAL A 220 13.48 8.04 -15.00
N ILE A 221 13.19 9.34 -15.21
CA ILE A 221 13.85 10.46 -14.53
C ILE A 221 13.07 10.87 -13.29
N ASP A 222 11.73 10.83 -13.36
CA ASP A 222 10.83 11.17 -12.27
C ASP A 222 9.49 10.44 -12.41
N SER A 223 8.83 10.18 -11.29
CA SER A 223 7.48 9.64 -11.23
C SER A 223 6.76 10.15 -10.00
N HIS A 224 5.47 10.49 -10.12
CA HIS A 224 4.64 10.83 -8.96
C HIS A 224 3.22 10.33 -9.15
N ASP A 225 2.59 9.96 -8.04
CA ASP A 225 1.18 9.58 -8.01
C ASP A 225 0.29 10.82 -8.17
N THR A 226 -0.68 10.74 -9.06
CA THR A 226 -1.66 11.79 -9.40
C THR A 226 -3.03 11.49 -8.80
N SER A 227 -3.17 10.41 -8.04
CA SER A 227 -4.41 10.01 -7.39
C SER A 227 -4.79 10.98 -6.28
N LEU A 228 -6.04 11.43 -6.27
CA LEU A 228 -6.59 12.22 -5.17
C LEU A 228 -7.16 11.27 -4.14
N TYR A 229 -6.39 11.04 -3.08
CA TYR A 229 -6.84 10.33 -1.89
C TYR A 229 -7.70 11.24 -1.03
N VAL A 230 -8.83 10.72 -0.58
CA VAL A 230 -9.77 11.39 0.32
C VAL A 230 -10.20 10.43 1.41
N ASN A 231 -10.68 10.96 2.53
CA ASN A 231 -11.27 10.12 3.58
C ASN A 231 -12.76 9.91 3.32
N GLY A 232 -13.21 8.67 3.50
CA GLY A 232 -14.61 8.28 3.48
C GLY A 232 -15.11 7.85 4.85
N THR A 233 -16.38 7.44 4.90
CA THR A 233 -17.02 6.90 6.09
C THR A 233 -17.73 5.60 5.76
N ALA A 234 -17.68 4.61 6.66
CA ALA A 234 -18.44 3.37 6.57
C ALA A 234 -19.02 2.97 7.92
N THR A 235 -19.95 2.03 7.90
CA THR A 235 -20.39 1.27 9.07
C THR A 235 -19.85 -0.15 8.94
N VAL A 236 -19.25 -0.66 10.01
CA VAL A 236 -18.53 -1.94 10.03
C VAL A 236 -18.76 -2.64 11.38
N PHE A 237 -18.50 -3.94 11.47
CA PHE A 237 -18.12 -4.56 12.73
C PHE A 237 -16.62 -4.35 12.98
N ASP A 238 -16.22 -4.13 14.24
CA ASP A 238 -14.80 -3.94 14.58
C ASP A 238 -14.57 -4.26 16.07
N PRO A 239 -14.03 -5.45 16.42
CA PRO A 239 -13.58 -6.50 15.51
C PRO A 239 -14.72 -7.30 14.89
N ASP A 240 -15.75 -7.62 15.68
CA ASP A 240 -16.87 -8.47 15.28
C ASP A 240 -18.07 -8.19 16.23
N PRO A 241 -19.31 -8.54 15.86
CA PRO A 241 -20.48 -8.17 16.65
C PRO A 241 -20.60 -8.94 17.98
N LEU A 242 -19.97 -10.11 18.15
CA LEU A 242 -20.03 -10.88 19.39
C LEU A 242 -19.05 -10.34 20.42
N THR A 243 -17.85 -9.95 19.98
CA THR A 243 -16.84 -9.32 20.84
C THR A 243 -17.31 -7.98 21.38
N THR A 244 -17.91 -7.11 20.55
CA THR A 244 -18.36 -5.79 21.02
C THR A 244 -19.57 -5.86 21.93
N SER A 245 -20.44 -6.86 21.72
CA SER A 245 -21.67 -7.04 22.52
C SER A 245 -21.45 -7.85 23.79
N GLY A 246 -20.43 -8.71 23.82
CA GLY A 246 -20.27 -9.75 24.84
C GLY A 246 -21.28 -10.90 24.71
N ALA A 247 -21.99 -10.98 23.58
CA ALA A 247 -22.98 -12.03 23.32
C ALA A 247 -22.32 -13.35 22.92
N THR A 248 -23.13 -14.40 22.83
CA THR A 248 -22.73 -15.70 22.27
C THR A 248 -23.57 -15.97 21.04
N TYR A 249 -22.99 -16.60 20.03
CA TYR A 249 -23.73 -17.04 18.85
C TYR A 249 -24.96 -17.87 19.27
N GLY A 250 -26.09 -17.63 18.60
CA GLY A 250 -27.38 -18.25 18.91
C GLY A 250 -28.19 -17.54 20.00
N GLN A 251 -27.62 -16.56 20.73
CA GLN A 251 -28.43 -15.66 21.55
C GLN A 251 -29.38 -14.84 20.67
N THR A 252 -30.50 -14.38 21.23
CA THR A 252 -31.55 -13.68 20.47
C THR A 252 -30.97 -12.49 19.69
N GLY A 253 -31.03 -12.57 18.36
CA GLY A 253 -30.53 -11.56 17.45
C GLY A 253 -29.06 -11.70 17.05
N TYR A 254 -28.32 -12.69 17.57
CA TYR A 254 -26.91 -12.94 17.29
C TYR A 254 -26.72 -14.27 16.55
N THR A 255 -27.21 -14.32 15.32
CA THR A 255 -27.12 -15.45 14.39
C THR A 255 -26.96 -14.87 13.01
N ASP A 256 -26.32 -15.60 12.10
CA ASP A 256 -26.17 -15.16 10.71
C ASP A 256 -27.54 -14.85 10.07
N SER A 257 -28.48 -15.79 10.06
CA SER A 257 -29.81 -15.56 9.45
C SER A 257 -29.76 -15.08 7.99
N ASN A 258 -28.76 -15.50 7.21
CA ASN A 258 -28.58 -15.17 5.79
C ASN A 258 -28.63 -13.65 5.57
N ASP A 259 -27.70 -12.93 6.18
CA ASP A 259 -27.52 -11.47 6.12
C ASP A 259 -28.67 -10.62 6.67
N ALA A 260 -29.69 -11.25 7.25
CA ALA A 260 -30.78 -10.50 7.83
C ALA A 260 -30.30 -9.63 9.01
N ASP A 261 -30.71 -8.37 9.00
CA ASP A 261 -30.50 -7.49 10.14
C ASP A 261 -31.27 -7.96 11.37
N SER A 262 -30.68 -7.72 12.55
CA SER A 262 -31.38 -7.74 13.82
C SER A 262 -31.12 -6.43 14.57
N PRO A 263 -32.03 -5.98 15.45
CA PRO A 263 -31.77 -4.81 16.30
C PRO A 263 -30.47 -4.95 17.11
N GLN A 264 -30.09 -6.17 17.47
CA GLN A 264 -28.88 -6.50 18.22
C GLN A 264 -27.61 -6.32 17.37
N LEU A 265 -27.58 -6.87 16.15
CA LEU A 265 -26.46 -6.75 15.21
C LEU A 265 -26.34 -5.31 14.70
N THR A 266 -27.45 -4.67 14.33
CA THR A 266 -27.44 -3.25 13.92
C THR A 266 -26.90 -2.34 15.03
N ALA A 267 -27.13 -2.67 16.31
CA ALA A 267 -26.57 -1.92 17.43
C ALA A 267 -25.05 -2.11 17.63
N GLN A 268 -24.43 -3.10 16.96
CA GLN A 268 -22.98 -3.31 16.97
C GLN A 268 -22.25 -2.60 15.82
N LEU A 269 -22.98 -2.02 14.86
CA LEU A 269 -22.38 -1.26 13.76
C LEU A 269 -21.64 -0.03 14.30
N GLN A 270 -20.37 0.06 13.94
CA GLN A 270 -19.50 1.19 14.30
C GLN A 270 -19.24 2.05 13.07
N SER A 271 -19.35 3.36 13.23
CA SER A 271 -18.96 4.29 12.17
C SER A 271 -17.45 4.51 12.20
N VAL A 272 -16.79 4.22 11.07
CA VAL A 272 -15.34 4.32 10.92
C VAL A 272 -14.96 5.25 9.78
N THR A 273 -13.72 5.72 9.81
CA THR A 273 -13.12 6.48 8.70
C THR A 273 -12.41 5.51 7.75
N LEU A 274 -12.76 5.54 6.47
CA LEU A 274 -11.98 4.88 5.42
C LEU A 274 -10.89 5.84 4.97
N ASN A 275 -9.64 5.58 5.36
CA ASN A 275 -8.52 6.47 5.04
C ASN A 275 -8.07 6.28 3.59
N ASP A 276 -7.71 7.38 2.93
CA ASP A 276 -7.05 7.37 1.62
C ASP A 276 -7.78 6.55 0.54
N ILE A 277 -9.11 6.63 0.49
CA ILE A 277 -9.90 6.08 -0.63
C ILE A 277 -9.71 6.95 -1.88
N THR A 278 -9.76 6.33 -3.05
CA THR A 278 -9.55 7.04 -4.32
C THR A 278 -10.83 7.74 -4.77
N SER A 279 -10.72 9.02 -5.13
CA SER A 279 -11.77 9.76 -5.82
C SER A 279 -11.35 10.08 -7.26
N ALA A 280 -12.11 9.60 -8.23
CA ALA A 280 -11.85 9.84 -9.65
C ALA A 280 -13.16 9.96 -10.43
N ALA A 281 -13.26 10.94 -11.33
CA ALA A 281 -14.41 11.16 -12.21
C ALA A 281 -15.79 11.19 -11.48
N GLY A 282 -15.83 11.66 -10.23
CA GLY A 282 -17.07 11.77 -9.45
C GLY A 282 -17.54 10.48 -8.78
N VAL A 283 -16.72 9.42 -8.79
CA VAL A 283 -16.95 8.19 -8.02
C VAL A 283 -15.85 7.98 -6.99
N PHE A 284 -16.20 7.29 -5.91
CA PHE A 284 -15.29 6.90 -4.83
C PHE A 284 -15.07 5.40 -4.89
N ARG A 285 -13.84 4.93 -4.66
CA ARG A 285 -13.48 3.51 -4.70
C ARG A 285 -12.72 3.13 -3.44
N LEU A 286 -12.93 1.91 -2.96
CA LEU A 286 -12.15 1.26 -1.91
C LEU A 286 -10.75 0.88 -2.42
N GLU A 287 -9.99 1.89 -2.82
CA GLU A 287 -8.67 1.80 -3.41
C GLU A 287 -7.79 2.85 -2.73
N GLY A 288 -6.81 2.40 -1.95
CA GLY A 288 -5.85 3.26 -1.27
C GLY A 288 -4.46 2.62 -1.19
N PRO A 289 -3.52 3.24 -0.45
CA PRO A 289 -2.13 2.79 -0.43
C PRO A 289 -1.91 1.42 0.22
N TRP A 290 -2.81 1.00 1.12
CA TRP A 290 -2.67 -0.21 1.93
C TRP A 290 -3.66 -1.32 1.61
N ALA A 291 -4.77 -0.99 0.96
CA ALA A 291 -5.84 -1.92 0.64
C ALA A 291 -6.53 -1.52 -0.67
N ARG A 292 -6.96 -2.52 -1.45
CA ARG A 292 -7.74 -2.34 -2.67
C ARG A 292 -8.75 -3.48 -2.82
N CYS A 293 -10.01 -3.11 -2.98
CA CYS A 293 -11.07 -4.02 -3.39
C CYS A 293 -10.97 -4.26 -4.90
N ASP A 294 -10.87 -5.52 -5.32
CA ASP A 294 -11.06 -5.95 -6.71
C ASP A 294 -12.03 -7.14 -6.71
N ASP A 295 -12.78 -7.31 -7.78
CA ASP A 295 -13.68 -8.45 -8.03
C ASP A 295 -13.02 -9.34 -9.09
N TRP A 296 -12.65 -10.57 -8.72
CA TRP A 296 -11.97 -11.52 -9.62
C TRP A 296 -12.41 -12.97 -9.48
N ASP A 297 -12.91 -13.38 -8.32
CA ASP A 297 -13.39 -14.74 -8.11
C ASP A 297 -14.90 -14.81 -8.32
N THR A 298 -15.43 -16.01 -8.54
CA THR A 298 -16.88 -16.13 -8.71
C THR A 298 -17.60 -15.84 -7.40
N PRO A 299 -18.74 -15.13 -7.41
CA PRO A 299 -19.46 -14.61 -8.58
C PRO A 299 -18.89 -13.29 -9.15
N ILE A 300 -18.29 -13.35 -10.35
CA ILE A 300 -17.70 -12.16 -10.99
C ILE A 300 -18.78 -11.21 -11.53
N GLY A 301 -18.60 -9.92 -11.31
CA GLY A 301 -19.41 -8.85 -11.88
C GLY A 301 -20.63 -8.48 -11.05
N GLY A 302 -20.64 -8.85 -9.76
CA GLY A 302 -21.58 -8.32 -8.79
C GLY A 302 -21.42 -6.80 -8.69
N VAL A 303 -22.50 -6.06 -8.94
CA VAL A 303 -22.46 -4.57 -8.94
C VAL A 303 -22.16 -4.01 -7.53
N ASN A 304 -22.12 -4.86 -6.51
CA ASN A 304 -22.02 -4.48 -5.10
C ASN A 304 -20.71 -4.88 -4.43
N ASP A 305 -19.93 -5.78 -5.01
CA ASP A 305 -18.82 -6.44 -4.32
C ASP A 305 -17.71 -5.44 -3.96
N CYS A 306 -17.32 -4.64 -4.95
CA CYS A 306 -16.50 -3.45 -4.75
C CYS A 306 -17.31 -2.18 -5.03
N PRO A 307 -18.00 -1.60 -4.01
CA PRO A 307 -18.92 -0.50 -4.22
C PRO A 307 -18.23 0.76 -4.77
N THR A 308 -18.90 1.45 -5.70
CA THR A 308 -18.40 2.69 -6.32
C THR A 308 -19.37 3.87 -6.21
N PRO A 309 -19.70 4.33 -4.99
CA PRO A 309 -20.70 5.38 -4.79
C PRO A 309 -20.26 6.75 -5.35
N ALA A 310 -21.23 7.61 -5.61
CA ALA A 310 -21.00 9.01 -5.98
C ALA A 310 -20.68 9.94 -4.79
N THR A 311 -20.62 9.39 -3.58
CA THR A 311 -20.27 10.09 -2.34
C THR A 311 -19.21 9.31 -1.58
N SER A 312 -18.45 9.96 -0.69
CA SER A 312 -17.45 9.29 0.15
C SER A 312 -18.06 8.48 1.31
N ASN A 313 -19.38 8.30 1.35
CA ASN A 313 -20.06 7.50 2.36
C ASN A 313 -20.44 6.12 1.80
N PHE A 314 -19.91 5.08 2.45
CA PHE A 314 -20.10 3.66 2.16
C PHE A 314 -20.94 2.95 3.23
N SER A 315 -21.54 3.71 4.15
CA SER A 315 -22.26 3.12 5.30
C SER A 315 -23.53 2.38 4.85
N THR A 316 -23.60 1.11 5.22
CA THR A 316 -24.78 0.24 5.07
C THR A 316 -24.89 -0.73 6.26
N THR A 317 -25.97 -1.48 6.34
CA THR A 317 -26.07 -2.63 7.25
C THR A 317 -25.72 -3.91 6.52
N ARG A 318 -25.50 -5.00 7.27
CA ARG A 318 -25.12 -6.31 6.72
C ARG A 318 -26.09 -6.89 5.70
N ASN A 319 -27.34 -6.44 5.69
CA ASN A 319 -28.33 -6.91 4.72
C ASN A 319 -28.08 -6.45 3.27
N ASP A 320 -27.10 -5.58 3.04
CA ASP A 320 -26.71 -5.07 1.72
C ASP A 320 -25.30 -5.57 1.43
N GLN A 321 -25.14 -6.28 0.32
CA GLN A 321 -23.86 -6.80 -0.21
C GLN A 321 -22.75 -5.76 -0.44
N LYS A 322 -22.98 -4.49 -0.09
CA LYS A 322 -21.94 -3.45 -0.06
C LYS A 322 -21.28 -3.33 1.32
N PHE A 323 -21.65 -4.15 2.29
CA PHE A 323 -21.19 -4.04 3.68
C PHE A 323 -19.76 -4.57 3.85
N GLU A 324 -19.47 -5.70 3.20
CA GLU A 324 -18.27 -6.50 3.34
C GLU A 324 -17.04 -5.76 2.80
N GLY A 325 -17.15 -5.15 1.62
CA GLY A 325 -16.05 -4.42 0.98
C GLY A 325 -15.44 -3.33 1.89
N PRO A 326 -16.23 -2.36 2.38
CA PRO A 326 -15.75 -1.34 3.33
C PRO A 326 -15.24 -1.91 4.65
N HIS A 327 -15.82 -3.02 5.13
CA HIS A 327 -15.36 -3.72 6.34
C HIS A 327 -13.94 -4.26 6.16
N VAL A 328 -13.70 -5.03 5.09
CA VAL A 328 -12.38 -5.60 4.76
C VAL A 328 -11.36 -4.49 4.49
N TYR A 329 -11.72 -3.44 3.74
CA TYR A 329 -10.84 -2.30 3.48
C TYR A 329 -10.35 -1.66 4.79
N HIS A 330 -11.27 -1.37 5.71
CA HIS A 330 -10.97 -0.75 7.00
C HIS A 330 -10.01 -1.61 7.83
N LEU A 331 -10.27 -2.91 7.95
CA LEU A 331 -9.46 -3.83 8.76
C LEU A 331 -8.04 -3.98 8.20
N ILE A 332 -7.91 -4.19 6.88
CA ILE A 332 -6.62 -4.29 6.20
C ILE A 332 -5.85 -2.97 6.31
N ASP A 333 -6.46 -1.82 5.99
CA ASP A 333 -5.83 -0.51 6.07
C ASP A 333 -5.32 -0.22 7.50
N LYS A 334 -6.17 -0.44 8.50
CA LYS A 334 -5.86 -0.25 9.92
C LYS A 334 -4.68 -1.12 10.35
N GLN A 335 -4.70 -2.41 10.02
CA GLN A 335 -3.62 -3.34 10.37
C GLN A 335 -2.32 -2.99 9.64
N MET A 336 -2.36 -2.71 8.34
CA MET A 336 -1.18 -2.39 7.54
C MET A 336 -0.52 -1.07 7.97
N ARG A 337 -1.30 -0.04 8.33
CA ARG A 337 -0.76 1.20 8.93
C ARG A 337 -0.15 0.96 10.30
N TYR A 338 -0.77 0.15 11.15
CA TYR A 338 -0.19 -0.22 12.43
C TYR A 338 1.18 -0.90 12.23
N LEU A 339 1.29 -1.89 11.35
CA LEU A 339 2.55 -2.59 11.11
C LEU A 339 3.62 -1.71 10.45
N ASN A 340 3.28 -0.99 9.37
CA ASN A 340 4.25 -0.24 8.59
C ASN A 340 4.60 1.13 9.21
N LEU A 341 3.61 1.85 9.73
CA LEU A 341 3.79 3.22 10.23
C LEU A 341 4.02 3.27 11.74
N THR A 342 3.32 2.45 12.52
CA THR A 342 3.47 2.46 14.00
C THR A 342 4.65 1.61 14.45
N LEU A 343 4.75 0.35 13.98
CA LEU A 343 5.86 -0.52 14.36
C LEU A 343 7.16 -0.25 13.57
N GLY A 344 7.05 0.40 12.39
CA GLY A 344 8.17 0.62 11.49
C GLY A 344 8.70 -0.68 10.87
N VAL A 345 7.81 -1.64 10.60
CA VAL A 345 8.14 -2.88 9.90
C VAL A 345 7.63 -2.76 8.48
N THR A 346 8.55 -2.62 7.52
CA THR A 346 8.20 -2.63 6.10
C THR A 346 7.72 -4.02 5.71
N VAL A 347 6.42 -4.16 5.50
CA VAL A 347 5.75 -5.40 5.10
C VAL A 347 4.60 -5.03 4.15
N VAL A 348 4.78 -5.32 2.88
CA VAL A 348 3.85 -4.99 1.79
C VAL A 348 3.90 -6.11 0.75
N PRO A 349 2.86 -6.28 -0.08
CA PRO A 349 2.84 -7.29 -1.13
C PRO A 349 4.09 -7.31 -2.03
N ASN A 350 4.58 -8.52 -2.32
CA ASN A 350 5.83 -8.72 -3.09
C ASN A 350 5.64 -8.46 -4.59
N SER A 351 4.48 -8.83 -5.13
CA SER A 351 4.22 -8.90 -6.57
C SER A 351 3.27 -7.82 -7.07
N VAL A 352 2.69 -7.03 -6.16
CA VAL A 352 1.62 -6.08 -6.45
C VAL A 352 1.89 -4.72 -5.80
N ALA A 353 1.94 -3.68 -6.63
CA ALA A 353 1.92 -2.30 -6.12
C ALA A 353 0.47 -1.87 -5.82
N GLY A 354 0.30 -1.10 -4.75
CA GLY A 354 -1.01 -0.54 -4.38
C GLY A 354 -1.74 -1.19 -3.21
N GLY A 355 -0.98 -1.72 -2.25
CA GLY A 355 -1.55 -2.34 -1.05
C GLY A 355 -2.11 -3.74 -1.29
N VAL A 356 -2.73 -4.28 -0.24
CA VAL A 356 -3.28 -5.64 -0.21
C VAL A 356 -4.57 -5.70 -1.04
N ARG A 357 -4.68 -6.70 -1.92
CA ARG A 357 -5.89 -6.92 -2.71
C ARG A 357 -6.82 -7.88 -2.05
N PHE A 358 -8.09 -7.53 -2.02
CA PHE A 358 -9.13 -8.39 -1.50
C PHE A 358 -10.35 -8.42 -2.42
N ASP A 359 -10.98 -9.59 -2.46
CA ASP A 359 -12.28 -9.83 -3.06
C ASP A 359 -13.22 -10.25 -1.92
N PRO A 360 -14.20 -9.40 -1.56
CA PRO A 360 -15.08 -9.66 -0.43
C PRO A 360 -16.13 -10.74 -0.72
N HIS A 361 -16.37 -11.10 -1.99
CA HIS A 361 -17.43 -12.02 -2.40
C HIS A 361 -16.93 -13.01 -3.45
N GLY A 362 -16.21 -14.03 -2.98
CA GLY A 362 -15.63 -15.10 -3.78
C GLY A 362 -16.22 -16.48 -3.50
N PHE A 363 -15.52 -17.51 -3.98
CA PHE A 363 -15.85 -18.92 -3.79
C PHE A 363 -17.26 -19.35 -4.20
N ASN A 364 -17.96 -18.54 -4.99
CA ASN A 364 -19.32 -18.77 -5.47
C ASN A 364 -20.31 -19.05 -4.32
N GLY A 365 -20.15 -18.33 -3.20
CA GLY A 365 -20.97 -18.46 -1.99
C GLY A 365 -20.63 -19.64 -1.09
N ASP A 366 -19.49 -20.31 -1.29
CA ASP A 366 -19.02 -21.34 -0.35
C ASP A 366 -18.45 -20.70 0.94
N ASP A 367 -18.51 -21.45 2.04
CA ASP A 367 -17.91 -21.13 3.35
C ASP A 367 -16.40 -21.40 3.26
N ASN A 368 -15.64 -20.40 2.81
CA ASN A 368 -14.19 -20.49 2.63
C ASN A 368 -13.53 -19.13 2.43
N SER A 369 -12.30 -19.01 2.93
CA SER A 369 -11.44 -17.84 2.75
C SER A 369 -10.01 -18.28 2.39
N SER A 370 -9.25 -17.41 1.71
CA SER A 370 -7.85 -17.71 1.41
C SER A 370 -6.99 -16.50 1.08
N PHE A 371 -5.71 -16.60 1.41
CA PHE A 371 -4.61 -15.90 0.75
C PHE A 371 -4.00 -16.75 -0.36
N THR A 372 -3.86 -16.17 -1.56
CA THR A 372 -3.17 -16.80 -2.71
C THR A 372 -1.79 -16.17 -2.95
N PRO A 373 -0.68 -16.87 -2.64
CA PRO A 373 0.67 -16.31 -2.76
C PRO A 373 1.08 -15.95 -4.19
N SER A 374 0.57 -16.65 -5.21
CA SER A 374 0.95 -16.40 -6.60
C SER A 374 0.39 -15.09 -7.18
N SER A 375 -0.58 -14.48 -6.50
CA SER A 375 -1.28 -13.28 -6.95
C SER A 375 -1.39 -12.18 -5.88
N ASP A 376 -0.89 -12.42 -4.66
CA ASP A 376 -1.01 -11.54 -3.50
C ASP A 376 -2.46 -11.08 -3.22
N ARG A 377 -3.39 -12.04 -3.25
CA ARG A 377 -4.83 -11.80 -3.20
C ARG A 377 -5.49 -12.52 -2.03
N LEU A 378 -6.39 -11.83 -1.35
CA LEU A 378 -7.26 -12.37 -0.32
C LEU A 378 -8.66 -12.54 -0.92
N THR A 379 -9.26 -13.72 -0.79
CA THR A 379 -10.62 -13.99 -1.25
C THR A 379 -11.45 -14.45 -0.05
N PHE A 380 -12.68 -13.96 0.07
CA PHE A 380 -13.60 -14.30 1.16
C PHE A 380 -14.91 -14.83 0.60
N GLY A 381 -15.46 -15.89 1.18
CA GLY A 381 -16.74 -16.48 0.79
C GLY A 381 -17.90 -15.99 1.65
N GLU A 382 -19.11 -16.41 1.27
CA GLU A 382 -20.39 -15.98 1.85
C GLU A 382 -21.17 -17.16 2.47
N GLY A 383 -20.48 -18.27 2.73
CA GLY A 383 -21.13 -19.47 3.27
C GLY A 383 -21.21 -19.40 4.78
N GLY A 384 -22.44 -19.44 5.33
CA GLY A 384 -22.62 -19.38 6.78
C GLY A 384 -22.62 -17.93 7.24
N VAL A 385 -21.71 -17.57 8.14
CA VAL A 385 -21.40 -16.15 8.37
C VAL A 385 -20.48 -15.73 7.23
N ASP A 386 -20.76 -14.60 6.60
CA ASP A 386 -19.86 -14.05 5.57
C ASP A 386 -18.46 -13.83 6.17
N ASP A 387 -17.46 -14.47 5.56
CA ASP A 387 -16.07 -14.44 6.04
C ASP A 387 -15.52 -13.01 6.11
N ALA A 388 -16.01 -12.16 5.21
CA ALA A 388 -15.68 -10.76 5.15
C ALA A 388 -16.34 -9.91 6.25
N GLU A 389 -17.20 -10.47 7.13
CA GLU A 389 -17.80 -9.82 8.31
C GLU A 389 -17.06 -10.09 9.63
N ASP A 390 -16.14 -11.05 9.68
CA ASP A 390 -15.36 -11.39 10.88
C ASP A 390 -13.91 -10.90 10.75
N ALA A 391 -13.50 -9.95 11.61
CA ALA A 391 -12.12 -9.47 11.60
C ALA A 391 -11.08 -10.56 11.84
N ASP A 392 -11.42 -11.63 12.56
CA ASP A 392 -10.50 -12.74 12.76
C ASP A 392 -10.22 -13.47 11.44
N VAL A 393 -11.22 -13.66 10.57
CA VAL A 393 -11.05 -14.26 9.24
C VAL A 393 -10.20 -13.36 8.35
N VAL A 394 -10.60 -12.09 8.22
CA VAL A 394 -9.88 -11.10 7.38
C VAL A 394 -8.40 -11.00 7.78
N LEU A 395 -8.13 -10.91 9.07
CA LEU A 395 -6.76 -10.77 9.58
C LEU A 395 -5.99 -12.09 9.61
N HIS A 396 -6.66 -13.24 9.65
CA HIS A 396 -6.02 -14.55 9.47
C HIS A 396 -5.43 -14.66 8.06
N GLU A 397 -6.22 -14.38 7.04
CA GLU A 397 -5.76 -14.42 5.64
C GLU A 397 -4.70 -13.35 5.36
N LEU A 398 -4.87 -12.15 5.93
CA LEU A 398 -3.81 -11.14 5.88
C LEU A 398 -2.52 -11.68 6.53
N GLY A 399 -2.60 -12.43 7.62
CA GLY A 399 -1.44 -13.02 8.29
C GLY A 399 -0.64 -14.00 7.41
N HIS A 400 -1.31 -14.75 6.53
CA HIS A 400 -0.62 -15.51 5.49
C HIS A 400 0.16 -14.60 4.53
N GLY A 401 -0.46 -13.51 4.06
CA GLY A 401 0.21 -12.50 3.25
C GLY A 401 1.42 -11.89 3.96
N LEU A 402 1.29 -11.49 5.21
CA LEU A 402 2.39 -10.96 6.02
C LEU A 402 3.56 -11.95 6.11
N HIS A 403 3.29 -13.24 6.29
CA HIS A 403 4.31 -14.29 6.33
C HIS A 403 5.02 -14.44 4.99
N ASP A 404 4.28 -14.44 3.88
CA ASP A 404 4.85 -14.50 2.54
C ASP A 404 5.72 -13.30 2.21
N TRP A 405 5.24 -12.10 2.52
CA TRP A 405 5.91 -10.85 2.18
C TRP A 405 7.22 -10.66 2.93
N VAL A 406 7.24 -10.90 4.25
CA VAL A 406 8.49 -10.79 5.02
C VAL A 406 9.52 -11.84 4.62
N THR A 407 9.09 -12.98 4.08
CA THR A 407 9.97 -14.06 3.61
C THR A 407 10.25 -14.01 2.10
N ASN A 408 9.71 -13.01 1.39
CA ASN A 408 9.82 -12.86 -0.07
C ASN A 408 9.39 -14.13 -0.83
N GLY A 409 8.15 -14.59 -0.62
CA GLY A 409 7.60 -15.80 -1.25
C GLY A 409 7.93 -17.10 -0.51
N GLY A 410 8.49 -16.99 0.70
CA GLY A 410 9.08 -18.09 1.46
C GLY A 410 8.20 -18.60 2.60
N LEU A 411 6.89 -18.36 2.58
CA LEU A 411 6.00 -18.78 3.68
C LEU A 411 6.12 -20.30 3.88
N SER A 412 6.19 -20.75 5.13
CA SER A 412 6.22 -22.19 5.44
C SER A 412 4.90 -22.72 5.97
N GLN A 413 4.44 -23.82 5.39
CA GLN A 413 3.36 -24.64 5.92
C GLN A 413 3.85 -25.78 6.83
N THR A 414 5.16 -25.86 7.07
CA THR A 414 5.75 -26.90 7.92
C THR A 414 5.18 -26.79 9.33
N GLN A 415 4.55 -27.87 9.80
CA GLN A 415 3.88 -27.91 11.10
C GLN A 415 2.80 -26.82 11.27
N GLY A 416 2.11 -26.43 10.19
CA GLY A 416 1.08 -25.39 10.25
C GLY A 416 1.60 -24.03 10.66
N LEU A 417 2.88 -23.72 10.39
CA LEU A 417 3.47 -22.45 10.79
C LEU A 417 2.67 -21.25 10.23
N SER A 418 2.36 -21.24 8.92
CA SER A 418 1.60 -20.14 8.32
C SER A 418 0.19 -20.00 8.90
N GLU A 419 -0.50 -21.12 9.15
CA GLU A 419 -1.81 -21.13 9.83
C GLU A 419 -1.74 -20.45 11.20
N GLY A 420 -0.70 -20.77 11.96
CA GLY A 420 -0.47 -20.15 13.25
C GLY A 420 -0.11 -18.66 13.15
N VAL A 421 0.51 -18.20 12.05
CA VAL A 421 0.81 -16.78 11.84
C VAL A 421 -0.49 -16.01 11.60
N GLY A 422 -1.40 -16.55 10.77
CA GLY A 422 -2.76 -16.01 10.60
C GLY A 422 -3.49 -15.91 11.94
N ASP A 423 -3.58 -17.04 12.65
CA ASP A 423 -4.22 -17.09 13.96
C ASP A 423 -3.56 -16.12 14.97
N TYR A 424 -2.25 -15.92 14.90
CA TYR A 424 -1.59 -14.97 15.81
C TYR A 424 -2.03 -13.53 15.55
N PHE A 425 -2.03 -13.05 14.31
CA PHE A 425 -2.32 -11.64 14.01
C PHE A 425 -3.79 -11.29 14.24
N ALA A 426 -4.71 -12.19 13.88
CA ALA A 426 -6.12 -12.06 14.19
C ALA A 426 -6.36 -11.93 15.71
N SER A 427 -5.83 -12.86 16.51
CA SER A 427 -5.96 -12.80 17.97
C SER A 427 -5.19 -11.65 18.62
N SER A 428 -4.04 -11.24 18.08
CA SER A 428 -3.30 -10.06 18.56
C SER A 428 -4.17 -8.80 18.40
N TYR A 429 -4.87 -8.69 17.26
CA TYR A 429 -5.83 -7.62 17.02
C TYR A 429 -7.02 -7.69 17.98
N ASN A 430 -7.74 -8.81 18.03
CA ASN A 430 -8.92 -8.94 18.88
C ASN A 430 -8.59 -8.67 20.36
N ARG A 431 -7.53 -9.28 20.92
CA ARG A 431 -7.11 -9.03 22.31
C ARG A 431 -6.70 -7.59 22.58
N SER A 432 -6.20 -6.87 21.58
CA SER A 432 -5.83 -5.47 21.72
C SER A 432 -7.01 -4.52 21.90
N THR A 433 -8.23 -4.95 21.53
CA THR A 433 -9.46 -4.18 21.72
C THR A 433 -9.86 -4.08 23.20
N GLY A 434 -9.42 -5.04 24.02
CA GLY A 434 -9.68 -5.07 25.46
C GLY A 434 -11.10 -5.46 25.86
N HIS A 435 -11.91 -6.00 24.94
CA HIS A 435 -13.27 -6.47 25.22
C HIS A 435 -13.30 -7.72 26.11
N TRP A 436 -12.33 -8.61 25.92
CA TRP A 436 -12.19 -9.85 26.68
C TRP A 436 -11.01 -9.78 27.65
N THR A 437 -11.04 -10.63 28.68
CA THR A 437 -9.95 -10.81 29.63
C THR A 437 -9.58 -12.28 29.75
N PRO A 438 -8.41 -12.65 30.31
CA PRO A 438 -8.05 -14.05 30.50
C PRO A 438 -9.00 -14.89 31.38
N SER A 439 -9.98 -14.28 32.05
CA SER A 439 -11.05 -15.00 32.75
C SER A 439 -12.23 -15.41 31.85
N ASP A 440 -12.31 -14.84 30.65
CA ASP A 440 -13.37 -15.10 29.68
C ASP A 440 -12.91 -16.22 28.73
N PRO A 441 -13.74 -17.25 28.45
CA PRO A 441 -13.40 -18.26 27.46
C PRO A 441 -13.06 -17.68 26.07
N GLN A 442 -13.79 -16.63 25.68
CA GLN A 442 -13.66 -15.93 24.39
C GLN A 442 -12.29 -15.29 24.20
N TRP A 443 -11.57 -14.94 25.28
CA TRP A 443 -10.18 -14.47 25.18
C TRP A 443 -9.26 -15.46 24.46
N PHE A 444 -9.64 -16.74 24.47
CA PHE A 444 -8.93 -17.82 23.82
C PHE A 444 -9.56 -18.27 22.50
N TRP A 445 -10.60 -17.60 21.99
CA TRP A 445 -11.24 -17.97 20.74
C TRP A 445 -10.55 -17.31 19.54
N MET A 446 -10.75 -17.95 18.40
CA MET A 446 -10.42 -17.49 17.05
C MET A 446 -11.65 -17.73 16.19
N PHE A 447 -11.96 -16.79 15.29
CA PHE A 447 -13.20 -16.74 14.51
C PHE A 447 -14.39 -16.55 15.43
N HIS A 448 -14.44 -15.38 16.09
CA HIS A 448 -15.45 -15.12 17.11
C HIS A 448 -16.85 -15.12 16.54
N TRP A 449 -17.06 -14.55 15.35
CA TRP A 449 -18.36 -14.44 14.70
C TRP A 449 -18.63 -15.63 13.78
N ASP A 450 -17.64 -15.99 12.97
CA ASP A 450 -17.75 -17.09 12.01
C ASP A 450 -17.69 -18.48 12.68
N GLY A 451 -16.90 -18.62 13.74
CA GLY A 451 -16.77 -19.86 14.50
C GLY A 451 -17.62 -19.93 15.77
N HIS A 452 -17.45 -21.04 16.52
CA HIS A 452 -18.01 -21.25 17.87
C HIS A 452 -19.55 -21.18 18.00
N GLY A 453 -20.26 -21.26 16.88
CA GLY A 453 -21.73 -21.26 16.82
C GLY A 453 -22.35 -22.66 16.88
N THR A 454 -23.67 -22.71 17.08
CA THR A 454 -24.44 -23.97 17.03
C THR A 454 -24.64 -24.50 15.61
N ASP A 455 -24.64 -23.59 14.64
CA ASP A 455 -24.82 -23.87 13.22
C ASP A 455 -23.59 -23.47 12.39
N THR A 456 -22.50 -23.06 13.06
CA THR A 456 -21.18 -22.84 12.44
C THR A 456 -20.20 -23.92 12.89
N TRP A 457 -18.97 -23.88 12.39
CA TRP A 457 -17.94 -24.84 12.77
C TRP A 457 -17.38 -24.55 14.18
N ALA A 458 -16.62 -25.50 14.73
CA ALA A 458 -16.18 -25.45 16.13
C ALA A 458 -15.15 -24.33 16.45
N GLY A 459 -14.73 -23.55 15.44
CA GLY A 459 -13.69 -22.54 15.56
C GLY A 459 -12.31 -23.10 15.93
N ARG A 460 -11.37 -22.19 16.21
CA ARG A 460 -10.04 -22.49 16.76
C ARG A 460 -9.83 -21.80 18.10
N VAL A 461 -8.78 -22.20 18.82
CA VAL A 461 -8.41 -21.65 20.13
C VAL A 461 -6.94 -21.28 20.25
N THR A 462 -6.65 -20.32 21.13
CA THR A 462 -5.31 -19.75 21.38
C THR A 462 -4.75 -20.06 22.77
N ASN A 463 -5.22 -21.16 23.37
CA ASN A 463 -4.66 -21.81 24.57
C ASN A 463 -4.33 -23.29 24.32
N TRP A 464 -4.10 -23.65 23.06
CA TRP A 464 -3.83 -25.02 22.61
C TRP A 464 -2.60 -25.63 23.26
N ASN A 465 -1.60 -24.79 23.59
CA ASN A 465 -0.36 -25.18 24.24
C ASN A 465 -0.56 -25.80 25.64
N LEU A 466 -1.70 -25.58 26.31
CA LEU A 466 -1.95 -26.13 27.64
C LEU A 466 -2.07 -27.66 27.65
N ASN A 467 -2.42 -28.27 26.51
CA ASN A 467 -2.63 -29.72 26.38
C ASN A 467 -1.75 -30.36 25.28
N HIS A 468 -0.79 -29.61 24.73
CA HIS A 468 0.05 -30.00 23.60
C HIS A 468 1.52 -29.68 23.89
N SER A 469 2.44 -30.25 23.12
CA SER A 469 3.89 -30.04 23.34
C SER A 469 4.73 -30.20 22.07
N TYR A 470 5.92 -29.57 22.05
CA TYR A 470 6.95 -29.70 21.03
C TYR A 470 8.22 -30.41 21.56
N PRO A 471 8.91 -31.28 20.79
CA PRO A 471 8.45 -31.97 19.58
C PRO A 471 7.60 -33.17 20.02
N GLY A 472 6.32 -32.93 20.29
CA GLY A 472 5.39 -33.92 20.82
C GLY A 472 4.10 -33.93 20.01
N ASN A 473 2.97 -33.92 20.71
CA ASN A 473 1.67 -33.78 20.08
C ASN A 473 1.37 -32.30 19.82
N LEU A 474 1.45 -31.85 18.57
CA LEU A 474 1.01 -30.52 18.14
C LEU A 474 -0.45 -30.51 17.65
N GLY A 475 -1.09 -31.68 17.53
CA GLY A 475 -2.36 -31.85 16.81
C GLY A 475 -2.16 -32.45 15.41
N SER A 476 -3.28 -32.84 14.79
CA SER A 476 -3.32 -33.45 13.46
C SER A 476 -3.77 -32.45 12.39
N GLY A 477 -2.98 -32.31 11.33
CA GLY A 477 -3.24 -31.35 10.26
C GLY A 477 -2.69 -29.95 10.54
N ILE A 478 -2.54 -29.14 9.49
CA ILE A 478 -1.88 -27.83 9.57
C ILE A 478 -2.63 -26.86 10.49
N HIS A 479 -3.96 -26.81 10.43
CA HIS A 479 -4.76 -25.90 11.27
C HIS A 479 -4.60 -26.21 12.77
N ALA A 480 -4.69 -27.50 13.15
CA ALA A 480 -4.52 -27.90 14.55
C ALA A 480 -3.10 -27.61 15.06
N GLN A 481 -2.09 -27.81 14.22
CA GLN A 481 -0.70 -27.52 14.54
C GLN A 481 -0.43 -26.01 14.65
N GLY A 482 -1.07 -25.20 13.79
CA GLY A 482 -1.03 -23.73 13.81
C GLY A 482 -1.52 -23.13 15.13
N GLN A 483 -2.58 -23.71 15.72
CA GLN A 483 -3.06 -23.30 17.05
C GLN A 483 -1.97 -23.38 18.13
N TYR A 484 -1.05 -24.35 18.04
CA TYR A 484 0.06 -24.43 18.97
C TYR A 484 0.98 -23.21 18.83
N TRP A 485 1.38 -22.88 17.60
CA TRP A 485 2.22 -21.72 17.31
C TRP A 485 1.57 -20.41 17.74
N SER A 486 0.31 -20.18 17.41
CA SER A 486 -0.40 -18.96 17.79
C SER A 486 -0.52 -18.84 19.31
N SER A 487 -0.91 -19.91 20.01
CA SER A 487 -0.99 -19.96 21.47
C SER A 487 0.33 -19.58 22.13
N CYS A 488 1.44 -20.13 21.65
CA CYS A 488 2.77 -19.86 22.19
C CYS A 488 3.20 -18.41 22.06
N ASN A 489 2.96 -17.83 20.88
CA ASN A 489 3.28 -16.44 20.63
C ASN A 489 2.33 -15.47 21.36
N LEU A 490 1.11 -15.91 21.67
CA LEU A 490 0.17 -15.15 22.49
C LEU A 490 0.48 -15.21 24.00
N VAL A 491 1.14 -16.27 24.49
CA VAL A 491 1.77 -16.26 25.83
C VAL A 491 2.89 -15.22 25.87
N ALA A 492 3.72 -15.18 24.82
CA ALA A 492 4.78 -14.18 24.69
C ALA A 492 4.23 -12.75 24.59
N TRP A 493 3.16 -12.56 23.82
CA TRP A 493 2.41 -11.29 23.70
C TRP A 493 1.98 -10.75 25.06
N VAL A 494 1.41 -11.59 25.93
CA VAL A 494 1.01 -11.18 27.29
C VAL A 494 2.23 -10.76 28.12
N ALA A 495 3.37 -11.40 27.90
CA ALA A 495 4.57 -11.18 28.71
C ALA A 495 5.37 -9.93 28.30
N ILE A 496 5.40 -9.57 27.01
CA ILE A 496 6.21 -8.44 26.51
C ILE A 496 5.40 -7.31 25.88
N GLY A 497 4.09 -7.48 25.72
CA GLY A 497 3.17 -6.53 25.09
C GLY A 497 3.05 -6.70 23.58
N ARG A 498 1.94 -6.17 23.03
CA ARG A 498 1.56 -6.26 21.61
C ARG A 498 2.66 -5.79 20.67
N ASP A 499 3.00 -4.51 20.73
CA ASP A 499 3.92 -3.88 19.76
C ASP A 499 5.28 -4.57 19.72
N ALA A 500 5.79 -4.97 20.89
CA ALA A 500 7.05 -5.68 21.01
C ALA A 500 6.95 -7.08 20.39
N MET A 501 5.88 -7.83 20.66
CA MET A 501 5.72 -9.19 20.13
C MET A 501 5.42 -9.20 18.62
N ASP A 502 4.52 -8.35 18.13
CA ASP A 502 4.17 -8.24 16.71
C ASP A 502 5.41 -7.88 15.87
N LYS A 503 6.20 -6.91 16.33
CA LYS A 503 7.44 -6.49 15.66
C LYS A 503 8.50 -7.60 15.68
N ALA A 504 8.66 -8.30 16.81
CA ALA A 504 9.58 -9.42 16.91
C ALA A 504 9.16 -10.59 16.01
N MET A 505 7.85 -10.86 15.92
CA MET A 505 7.32 -11.91 15.05
C MET A 505 7.66 -11.64 13.60
N LEU A 506 7.29 -10.48 13.04
CA LEU A 506 7.55 -10.18 11.63
C LEU A 506 9.05 -10.15 11.30
N ARG A 507 9.86 -9.54 12.15
CA ARG A 507 11.32 -9.48 11.94
C ARG A 507 11.99 -10.84 12.09
N GLY A 508 11.46 -11.71 12.95
CA GLY A 508 11.90 -13.10 13.08
C GLY A 508 11.51 -13.94 11.88
N LEU A 509 10.25 -13.86 11.44
CA LEU A 509 9.76 -14.58 10.26
C LEU A 509 10.55 -14.19 9.00
N ALA A 510 10.98 -12.93 8.86
CA ALA A 510 11.85 -12.49 7.76
C ALA A 510 13.20 -13.24 7.66
N MET A 511 13.63 -13.92 8.73
CA MET A 511 14.84 -14.73 8.77
C MET A 511 14.59 -16.21 8.39
N THR A 512 13.34 -16.60 8.17
CA THR A 512 12.92 -17.99 7.93
C THR A 512 12.82 -18.31 6.43
N SER A 513 12.52 -19.56 6.10
CA SER A 513 12.31 -20.02 4.72
C SER A 513 11.13 -20.98 4.63
N ALA A 514 10.76 -21.37 3.40
CA ALA A 514 9.64 -22.27 3.16
C ALA A 514 9.77 -23.64 3.85
N SER A 515 10.96 -24.04 4.29
CA SER A 515 11.20 -25.28 5.05
C SER A 515 11.23 -25.11 6.58
N SER A 516 11.14 -23.88 7.09
CA SER A 516 11.24 -23.60 8.52
C SER A 516 10.06 -24.18 9.28
N ASN A 517 10.36 -24.91 10.35
CA ASN A 517 9.34 -25.42 11.27
C ASN A 517 9.08 -24.44 12.42
N GLN A 518 8.11 -24.74 13.31
CA GLN A 518 7.73 -23.83 14.39
C GLN A 518 8.91 -23.49 15.34
N LYS A 519 9.79 -24.44 15.66
CA LYS A 519 10.96 -24.16 16.51
C LYS A 519 11.95 -23.23 15.81
N ASP A 520 12.19 -23.42 14.52
CA ASP A 520 13.10 -22.58 13.74
C ASP A 520 12.60 -21.13 13.77
N ALA A 521 11.30 -20.94 13.55
CA ALA A 521 10.65 -19.64 13.64
C ALA A 521 10.72 -19.05 15.05
N ALA A 522 10.44 -19.84 16.11
CA ALA A 522 10.56 -19.36 17.49
C ALA A 522 11.99 -18.88 17.82
N GLN A 523 13.01 -19.63 17.35
CA GLN A 523 14.40 -19.23 17.49
C GLN A 523 14.70 -17.94 16.72
N ALA A 524 14.16 -17.78 15.51
CA ALA A 524 14.32 -16.57 14.72
C ALA A 524 13.67 -15.35 15.41
N VAL A 525 12.47 -15.49 15.96
CA VAL A 525 11.76 -14.41 16.67
C VAL A 525 12.52 -13.93 17.90
N ILE A 526 12.97 -14.82 18.78
CA ILE A 526 13.75 -14.41 19.97
C ILE A 526 15.11 -13.81 19.58
N THR A 527 15.72 -14.28 18.48
CA THR A 527 16.97 -13.73 17.96
C THR A 527 16.76 -12.33 17.38
N ALA A 528 15.69 -12.11 16.62
CA ALA A 528 15.33 -10.82 16.09
C ALA A 528 15.04 -9.81 17.21
N ALA A 529 14.30 -10.23 18.24
CA ALA A 529 14.04 -9.40 19.43
C ALA A 529 15.35 -8.95 20.11
N ALA A 530 16.29 -9.87 20.33
CA ALA A 530 17.57 -9.56 20.94
C ALA A 530 18.40 -8.61 20.05
N THR A 531 18.41 -8.85 18.74
CA THR A 531 19.11 -8.02 17.74
C THR A 531 18.54 -6.60 17.68
N MET A 532 17.23 -6.44 17.88
CA MET A 532 16.57 -5.13 17.98
C MET A 532 16.80 -4.42 19.32
N GLY A 533 17.56 -5.02 20.24
CA GLY A 533 17.90 -4.40 21.52
C GLY A 533 16.79 -4.49 22.57
N TYR A 534 15.91 -5.49 22.52
CA TYR A 534 14.92 -5.70 23.58
C TYR A 534 15.61 -5.93 24.93
N SER A 535 14.97 -5.48 26.02
CA SER A 535 15.57 -5.58 27.34
C SER A 535 15.84 -7.04 27.75
N PRO A 536 16.83 -7.31 28.63
CA PRO A 536 17.04 -8.65 29.17
C PRO A 536 15.77 -9.27 29.79
N ALA A 537 14.91 -8.45 30.40
CA ALA A 537 13.63 -8.89 30.95
C ALA A 537 12.68 -9.40 29.85
N GLN A 538 12.56 -8.67 28.74
CA GLN A 538 11.74 -9.09 27.59
C GLN A 538 12.29 -10.36 26.93
N ILE A 539 13.61 -10.45 26.74
CA ILE A 539 14.23 -11.65 26.15
C ILE A 539 14.03 -12.89 27.03
N ASN A 540 14.17 -12.75 28.35
CA ASN A 540 13.89 -13.84 29.29
C ASN A 540 12.41 -14.22 29.31
N ALA A 541 11.50 -13.23 29.20
CA ALA A 541 10.06 -13.48 29.11
C ALA A 541 9.69 -14.25 27.83
N LEU A 542 10.23 -13.86 26.66
CA LEU A 542 10.11 -14.60 25.39
C LEU A 542 10.65 -16.03 25.53
N GLY A 543 11.86 -16.16 26.10
CA GLY A 543 12.47 -17.47 26.35
C GLY A 543 11.60 -18.35 27.24
N SER A 544 10.98 -17.78 28.29
CA SER A 544 10.06 -18.51 29.16
C SER A 544 8.77 -18.91 28.45
N ALA A 545 8.19 -18.04 27.61
CA ALA A 545 7.03 -18.39 26.79
C ALA A 545 7.35 -19.60 25.88
N TYR A 546 8.45 -19.54 25.14
CA TYR A 546 8.83 -20.60 24.20
C TYR A 546 9.31 -21.90 24.85
N ASN A 547 10.07 -21.82 25.96
CA ASN A 547 10.67 -23.01 26.57
C ASN A 547 9.82 -23.62 27.68
N THR A 548 9.19 -22.79 28.51
CA THR A 548 8.40 -23.26 29.65
C THR A 548 6.96 -23.55 29.25
N SER A 549 6.33 -22.64 28.50
CA SER A 549 4.91 -22.79 28.14
C SER A 549 4.70 -23.61 26.87
N CYS A 550 5.74 -23.76 26.04
CA CYS A 550 5.64 -24.32 24.69
C CYS A 550 6.75 -25.28 24.29
N THR A 551 7.70 -25.57 25.19
CA THR A 551 8.71 -26.62 25.03
C THR A 551 9.50 -26.62 23.71
N TYR A 552 9.59 -25.48 22.99
CA TYR A 552 10.38 -25.38 21.76
C TYR A 552 11.87 -25.60 22.00
N ASN A 553 12.34 -25.32 23.23
CA ASN A 553 13.74 -25.44 23.62
C ASN A 553 14.66 -24.61 22.70
N VAL A 554 14.31 -23.33 22.55
CA VAL A 554 15.11 -22.29 21.89
C VAL A 554 16.26 -21.87 22.78
N THR A 555 17.36 -21.46 22.16
CA THR A 555 18.48 -20.82 22.86
C THR A 555 18.11 -19.38 23.15
N VAL A 556 18.15 -18.97 24.42
CA VAL A 556 17.91 -17.59 24.86
C VAL A 556 19.20 -16.79 24.65
N PRO A 557 19.22 -15.76 23.78
CA PRO A 557 20.43 -14.97 23.53
C PRO A 557 20.92 -14.25 24.80
N SER A 558 22.24 -14.23 25.04
CA SER A 558 22.83 -13.31 26.02
C SER A 558 22.86 -11.90 25.43
N THR A 559 22.52 -10.90 26.23
CA THR A 559 22.63 -9.49 25.81
C THR A 559 24.08 -8.99 25.76
N ASP A 560 25.02 -9.77 26.30
CA ASP A 560 26.46 -9.55 26.15
C ASP A 560 26.94 -10.31 24.89
N LEU A 561 27.16 -9.57 23.79
CA LEU A 561 27.75 -10.12 22.57
C LEU A 561 29.25 -10.34 22.81
N ILE A 562 29.64 -11.54 23.21
CA ILE A 562 31.06 -11.95 23.20
C ILE A 562 31.31 -12.68 21.87
N PHE A 563 31.93 -11.98 20.91
CA PHE A 563 32.32 -12.59 19.64
C PHE A 563 33.44 -13.60 19.88
N ALA A 564 33.16 -14.90 19.73
CA ALA A 564 34.16 -15.94 19.85
C ALA A 564 35.18 -15.90 18.68
N HIS A 565 34.75 -15.45 17.48
CA HIS A 565 35.59 -15.32 16.28
C HIS A 565 35.05 -14.22 15.34
N GLY A 566 35.64 -13.03 15.32
CA GLY A 566 35.34 -11.98 14.33
C GLY A 566 35.42 -10.57 14.90
N PHE A 567 36.01 -9.65 14.13
CA PHE A 567 36.55 -8.36 14.58
C PHE A 567 35.51 -7.41 15.19
N ASP A 568 35.82 -6.93 16.39
CA ASP A 568 35.46 -5.58 16.83
C ASP A 568 36.20 -4.59 15.92
N ASN A 569 35.46 -3.72 15.23
CA ASN A 569 35.95 -2.44 14.73
C ASN A 569 34.89 -1.38 14.96
#